data_AF-A0A0P6Y4W5-F1
#
_entry.id   AF-A0A0P6Y4W5-F1
#
_cell.length_a   1.000
_cell.length_b   1.000
_cell.length_c   1.000
_cell.angle_alpha   90.00
_cell.angle_beta   90.00
_cell.angle_gamma   90.00
#
_symmetry.space_group_name_H-M   'P 1'
#
loop_
_entity.id
_entity.type
_entity.pdbx_description
1 polymer ?
#
loop_
_entity_poly.entity_id
_entity_poly.type
_entity_poly.pdbx_seq_one_letter_code
_entity_poly.pdbx_strand_id
1 'polypeptide(L)'
;MSSYTATMIARAKQAIAEDRKADAYAIIKPIVDAEPTNADAWRVLANATSDPQEAEIARAREAQARPLHTPRPTPQSARSASPTLAPALPKKPAIASGLILGGALLIGLGSIMPWQEITSGIFNKTVVGTDKLGFYTLACAALLFIAGLVVLFRDGTPARGGAALAGLAALGIGGYTAYDILSRAADVDKLRQVESALGGKSTVPAVFSSVPGIGIYAILLGALLAIAGALVQNQSS
;
A
#
# COMPACT_ATOMS: atom_id res chain seq x y z
N MET A 1 -6.70 43.63 20.18
CA MET A 1 -5.53 42.74 19.98
C MET A 1 -4.41 43.58 19.37
N SER A 2 -3.22 43.61 19.96
CA SER A 2 -2.11 44.40 19.42
C SER A 2 -1.55 43.74 18.15
N SER A 3 -1.01 44.53 17.23
CA SER A 3 -0.33 44.01 16.02
C SER A 3 0.80 43.05 16.39
N TYR A 4 1.53 43.36 17.47
CA TYR A 4 2.58 42.52 18.03
C TYR A 4 2.08 41.14 18.49
N THR A 5 0.96 41.08 19.21
CA THR A 5 0.33 39.83 19.65
C THR A 5 0.01 38.93 18.45
N ALA A 6 -0.58 39.51 17.39
CA ALA A 6 -0.92 38.77 16.18
C ALA A 6 0.31 38.17 15.48
N THR A 7 1.39 38.94 15.36
CA THR A 7 2.66 38.46 14.78
C THR A 7 3.27 37.33 15.59
N MET A 8 3.25 37.42 16.92
CA MET A 8 3.81 36.37 17.78
C MET A 8 2.98 35.08 17.75
N ILE A 9 1.64 35.18 17.70
CA ILE A 9 0.76 34.02 17.49
C ILE A 9 1.05 33.36 16.13
N ALA A 10 1.25 34.14 15.07
CA ALA A 10 1.61 33.62 13.76
C ALA A 10 2.98 32.89 13.78
N ARG A 11 3.97 33.47 14.45
CA ARG A 11 5.30 32.86 14.62
C ARG A 11 5.24 31.55 15.41
N ALA A 12 4.44 31.48 16.47
CA ALA A 12 4.23 30.25 17.23
C ALA A 12 3.55 29.17 16.38
N LYS A 13 2.54 29.52 15.55
CA LYS A 13 1.92 28.57 14.61
C LYS A 13 2.91 28.03 13.58
N GLN A 14 3.80 28.87 13.06
CA GLN A 14 4.85 28.42 12.15
C GLN A 14 5.81 27.44 12.84
N ALA A 15 6.24 27.73 14.07
CA ALA A 15 7.10 26.82 14.82
C ALA A 15 6.44 25.45 15.06
N ILE A 16 5.11 25.38 15.30
CA ILE A 16 4.38 24.10 15.37
C ILE A 16 4.41 23.35 14.04
N ALA A 17 4.25 24.05 12.91
CA ALA A 17 4.29 23.42 11.58
C ALA A 17 5.67 22.84 11.22
N GLU A 18 6.74 23.40 11.78
CA GLU A 18 8.12 22.92 11.65
C GLU A 18 8.51 21.91 12.73
N ASP A 19 7.54 21.39 13.51
CA ASP A 19 7.73 20.47 14.64
C ASP A 19 8.60 21.02 15.80
N ARG A 20 8.79 22.35 15.86
CA ARG A 20 9.52 23.04 16.93
C ARG A 20 8.58 23.47 18.06
N LYS A 21 7.92 22.49 18.69
CA LYS A 21 6.88 22.71 19.70
C LYS A 21 7.36 23.44 20.95
N ALA A 22 8.59 23.17 21.41
CA ALA A 22 9.18 23.86 22.57
C ALA A 22 9.37 25.38 22.31
N ASP A 23 9.80 25.76 21.11
CA ASP A 23 9.93 27.16 20.71
C ASP A 23 8.56 27.84 20.66
N ALA A 24 7.56 27.17 20.07
CA ALA A 24 6.19 27.67 20.01
C ALA A 24 5.61 27.89 21.42
N TYR A 25 5.87 26.96 22.34
CA TYR A 25 5.45 27.05 23.73
C TYR A 25 6.08 28.27 24.43
N ALA A 26 7.39 28.47 24.28
CA ALA A 26 8.09 29.63 24.86
C ALA A 26 7.59 30.97 24.31
N ILE A 27 7.18 31.03 23.05
CA ILE A 27 6.61 32.22 22.41
C ILE A 27 5.20 32.50 22.93
N ILE A 28 4.35 31.48 23.03
CA ILE A 28 2.91 31.66 23.29
C ILE A 28 2.57 31.81 24.77
N LYS A 29 3.34 31.19 25.66
CA LYS A 29 3.09 31.24 27.11
C LYS A 29 2.98 32.66 27.69
N PRO A 30 3.92 33.59 27.46
CA PRO A 30 3.80 34.95 27.99
C PRO A 30 2.59 35.72 27.43
N ILE A 31 2.11 35.36 26.24
CA ILE A 31 0.92 35.98 25.63
C ILE A 31 -0.34 35.51 26.33
N VAL A 32 -0.42 34.21 26.64
CA VAL A 32 -1.56 33.63 27.37
C VAL A 32 -1.62 34.19 28.80
N ASP A 33 -0.46 34.40 29.43
CA ASP A 33 -0.37 35.00 30.75
C ASP A 33 -0.79 36.49 30.74
N ALA A 34 -0.43 37.23 29.68
CA ALA A 34 -0.78 38.64 29.53
C ALA A 34 -2.22 38.87 29.04
N GLU A 35 -2.75 37.98 28.21
CA GLU A 35 -4.08 38.07 27.57
C GLU A 35 -4.90 36.78 27.84
N PRO A 36 -5.36 36.54 29.07
CA PRO A 36 -6.05 35.29 29.44
C PRO A 36 -7.41 35.11 28.76
N THR A 37 -7.95 36.15 28.12
CA THR A 37 -9.21 36.11 27.34
C THR A 37 -8.98 35.87 25.85
N ASN A 38 -7.74 35.69 25.40
CA ASN A 38 -7.42 35.49 23.99
C ASN A 38 -7.55 34.00 23.60
N ALA A 39 -8.70 33.63 23.05
CA ALA A 39 -8.99 32.25 22.64
C ALA A 39 -8.02 31.69 21.59
N ASP A 40 -7.46 32.53 20.71
CA ASP A 40 -6.48 32.06 19.72
C ASP A 40 -5.14 31.70 20.37
N ALA A 41 -4.72 32.44 21.41
CA ALA A 41 -3.49 32.14 22.13
C ALA A 41 -3.60 30.81 22.90
N TRP A 42 -4.72 30.57 23.58
CA TRP A 42 -5.00 29.30 24.25
C TRP A 42 -5.02 28.10 23.30
N ARG A 43 -5.59 28.25 22.11
CA ARG A 43 -5.59 27.21 21.08
C ARG A 43 -4.18 26.84 20.64
N VAL A 44 -3.31 27.84 20.45
CA VAL A 44 -1.92 27.61 20.05
C VAL A 44 -1.13 26.97 21.18
N LEU A 45 -1.34 27.38 22.44
CA LEU A 45 -0.72 26.74 23.61
C LEU A 45 -1.09 25.26 23.71
N ALA A 46 -2.38 24.92 23.53
CA ALA A 46 -2.86 23.53 23.58
C ALA A 46 -2.19 22.61 22.53
N ASN A 47 -1.78 23.17 21.39
CA ASN A 47 -1.08 22.43 20.33
C ASN A 47 0.45 22.43 20.51
N ALA A 48 1.00 23.39 21.27
CA ALA A 48 2.43 23.54 21.50
C ALA A 48 2.94 22.72 22.70
N THR A 49 2.11 22.50 23.73
CA THR A 49 2.53 21.71 24.90
C THR A 49 2.63 20.21 24.59
N SER A 50 3.59 19.54 25.24
CA SER A 50 3.75 18.08 25.19
C SER A 50 3.10 17.37 26.38
N ASP A 51 2.69 18.13 27.41
CA ASP A 51 1.99 17.58 28.56
C ASP A 51 0.48 17.45 28.26
N PRO A 52 -0.10 16.23 28.30
CA PRO A 52 -1.51 16.02 28.04
C PRO A 52 -2.42 16.77 29.02
N GLN A 53 -2.03 16.93 30.29
CA GLN A 53 -2.85 17.64 31.28
C GLN A 53 -2.90 19.14 30.97
N GLU A 54 -1.76 19.74 30.62
CA GLU A 54 -1.71 21.14 30.23
C GLU A 54 -2.51 21.41 28.94
N ALA A 55 -2.47 20.48 27.99
CA ALA A 55 -3.25 20.59 26.76
C ALA A 55 -4.77 20.61 27.04
N GLU A 56 -5.25 19.78 27.97
CA GLU A 56 -6.65 19.78 28.38
C GLU A 56 -7.05 21.08 29.08
N ILE A 57 -6.21 21.58 30.00
CA ILE A 57 -6.43 22.86 30.67
C ILE A 57 -6.49 24.00 29.64
N ALA A 58 -5.57 24.03 28.68
CA ALA A 58 -5.54 25.05 27.64
C ALA A 58 -6.79 25.02 26.74
N ARG A 59 -7.29 23.83 26.36
CA ARG A 59 -8.56 23.69 25.61
C ARG A 59 -9.77 24.15 26.43
N ALA A 60 -9.81 23.83 27.72
CA ALA A 60 -10.87 24.29 28.61
C ALA A 60 -10.89 25.83 28.73
N ARG A 61 -9.70 26.44 28.83
CA ARG A 61 -9.54 27.91 28.84
C ARG A 61 -9.88 28.55 27.49
N GLU A 62 -9.54 27.91 26.36
CA GLU A 62 -9.99 28.38 25.04
C GLU A 62 -11.52 28.47 24.98
N ALA A 63 -12.22 27.44 25.46
CA ALA A 63 -13.68 27.41 25.46
C ALA A 63 -14.29 28.54 26.30
N GLN A 64 -13.66 28.89 27.43
CA GLN A 64 -14.07 30.01 28.28
C GLN A 64 -13.73 31.38 27.66
N ALA A 65 -12.61 31.47 26.95
CA ALA A 65 -12.10 32.70 26.34
C ALA A 65 -12.84 33.09 25.05
N ARG A 66 -13.53 32.14 24.40
CA ARG A 66 -14.40 32.49 23.27
C ARG A 66 -15.53 33.36 23.77
N PRO A 67 -15.70 34.60 23.24
CA PRO A 67 -16.91 35.36 23.50
C PRO A 67 -18.08 34.45 23.11
N LEU A 68 -19.06 34.29 24.01
CA LEU A 68 -20.37 33.72 23.70
C LEU A 68 -20.75 34.28 22.33
N HIS A 69 -20.59 33.46 21.29
CA HIS A 69 -20.89 33.89 19.94
C HIS A 69 -22.34 34.32 20.01
N THR A 70 -22.59 35.62 19.87
CA THR A 70 -23.91 36.11 19.51
C THR A 70 -24.35 35.22 18.36
N PRO A 71 -25.44 34.47 18.53
CA PRO A 71 -25.81 33.45 17.57
C PRO A 71 -25.89 34.14 16.21
N ARG A 72 -24.97 33.77 15.33
CA ARG A 72 -25.02 34.20 13.94
C ARG A 72 -26.42 33.81 13.47
N PRO A 73 -27.27 34.74 13.00
CA PRO A 73 -28.61 34.39 12.56
C PRO A 73 -28.47 33.30 11.52
N THR A 74 -28.84 32.08 11.92
CA THR A 74 -28.81 30.91 11.07
C THR A 74 -29.86 31.13 9.99
N PRO A 75 -29.51 31.00 8.70
CA PRO A 75 -30.52 30.71 7.69
C PRO A 75 -31.25 29.45 8.14
N GLN A 76 -32.53 29.66 8.39
CA GLN A 76 -33.49 28.74 8.93
C GLN A 76 -33.57 27.45 8.10
N SER A 77 -33.45 26.31 8.79
CA SER A 77 -34.08 25.02 8.51
C SER A 77 -34.43 24.69 7.05
N ALA A 78 -33.47 24.09 6.34
CA ALA A 78 -33.79 23.01 5.42
C ALA A 78 -33.39 21.68 6.08
N ARG A 79 -34.39 21.02 6.66
CA ARG A 79 -34.49 19.58 6.98
C ARG A 79 -33.22 18.86 7.44
N SER A 80 -33.28 18.45 8.70
CA SER A 80 -32.78 17.18 9.20
C SER A 80 -33.17 16.02 8.27
N ALA A 81 -32.34 15.73 7.28
CA ALA A 81 -32.05 14.35 6.94
C ALA A 81 -30.84 14.00 7.81
N SER A 82 -31.01 13.09 8.77
CA SER A 82 -29.85 12.36 9.29
C SER A 82 -29.04 11.94 8.06
N PRO A 83 -27.75 12.30 7.95
CA PRO A 83 -26.92 11.68 6.94
C PRO A 83 -26.95 10.20 7.30
N THR A 84 -27.79 9.43 6.60
CA THR A 84 -27.54 8.01 6.37
C THR A 84 -26.06 7.97 6.07
N LEU A 85 -25.28 7.35 6.97
CA LEU A 85 -23.87 7.13 6.78
C LEU A 85 -23.76 6.41 5.43
N ALA A 86 -23.61 7.18 4.35
CA ALA A 86 -23.18 6.65 3.09
C ALA A 86 -21.88 5.96 3.46
N PRO A 87 -21.77 4.63 3.25
CA PRO A 87 -20.61 3.87 3.68
C PRO A 87 -19.41 4.65 3.18
N ALA A 88 -18.60 5.13 4.12
CA ALA A 88 -17.48 6.00 3.80
C ALA A 88 -16.64 5.23 2.77
N LEU A 89 -16.72 5.67 1.51
CA LEU A 89 -16.02 5.02 0.42
C LEU A 89 -14.55 4.93 0.87
N PRO A 90 -13.98 3.71 0.95
CA PRO A 90 -12.65 3.53 1.48
C PRO A 90 -11.73 4.51 0.77
N LYS A 91 -11.02 5.33 1.55
CA LYS A 91 -10.13 6.37 1.03
C LYS A 91 -9.24 5.70 -0.02
N LYS A 92 -9.19 6.28 -1.24
CA LYS A 92 -8.39 5.79 -2.38
C LYS A 92 -7.00 5.20 -2.03
N PRO A 93 -6.20 5.76 -1.08
CA PRO A 93 -4.93 5.14 -0.66
C PRO A 93 -5.06 3.74 -0.05
N ALA A 94 -6.16 3.42 0.63
CA ALA A 94 -6.39 2.09 1.20
C ALA A 94 -6.59 1.02 0.12
N ILE A 95 -7.29 1.37 -0.97
CA ILE A 95 -7.52 0.47 -2.11
C ILE A 95 -6.20 0.16 -2.82
N ALA A 96 -5.39 1.20 -3.10
CA ALA A 96 -4.08 1.04 -3.75
C ALA A 96 -3.14 0.15 -2.91
N SER A 97 -3.07 0.39 -1.61
CA SER A 97 -2.21 -0.39 -0.70
C SER A 97 -2.68 -1.84 -0.60
N GLY A 98 -4.00 -2.07 -0.53
CA GLY A 98 -4.58 -3.41 -0.54
C GLY A 98 -4.25 -4.20 -1.80
N LEU A 99 -4.28 -3.57 -2.98
CA LEU A 99 -3.91 -4.19 -4.24
C LEU A 99 -2.43 -4.58 -4.29
N ILE A 100 -1.54 -3.71 -3.81
CA ILE A 100 -0.09 -3.99 -3.78
C ILE A 100 0.22 -5.15 -2.82
N LEU A 101 -0.34 -5.12 -1.61
CA LEU A 101 -0.12 -6.18 -0.61
C LEU A 101 -0.73 -7.51 -1.05
N GLY A 102 -1.94 -7.48 -1.64
CA GLY A 102 -2.57 -8.66 -2.22
C GLY A 102 -1.74 -9.24 -3.37
N GLY A 103 -1.18 -8.39 -4.23
CA GLY A 103 -0.27 -8.80 -5.29
C GLY A 103 1.01 -9.45 -4.78
N ALA A 104 1.65 -8.84 -3.77
CA ALA A 104 2.85 -9.39 -3.13
C ALA A 104 2.59 -10.78 -2.50
N LEU A 105 1.46 -10.93 -1.81
CA LEU A 105 1.06 -12.20 -1.21
C LEU A 105 0.84 -13.29 -2.27
N LEU A 106 0.16 -12.96 -3.37
CA LEU A 106 -0.10 -13.87 -4.49
C LEU A 106 1.20 -14.32 -5.18
N ILE A 107 2.16 -13.41 -5.37
CA ILE A 107 3.49 -13.77 -5.92
C ILE A 107 4.23 -14.68 -4.94
N GLY A 108 4.20 -14.36 -3.64
CA GLY A 108 4.80 -15.20 -2.61
C GLY A 108 4.22 -16.62 -2.61
N LEU A 109 2.88 -16.72 -2.60
CA LEU A 109 2.15 -18.00 -2.67
C LEU A 109 2.41 -18.75 -3.98
N GLY A 110 2.43 -18.07 -5.12
CA GLY A 110 2.73 -18.70 -6.40
C GLY A 110 4.16 -19.25 -6.49
N SER A 111 5.10 -18.66 -5.74
CA SER A 111 6.50 -19.10 -5.68
C SER A 111 6.69 -20.43 -4.94
N ILE A 112 5.83 -20.75 -3.96
CA ILE A 112 5.85 -22.03 -3.22
C ILE A 112 4.94 -23.11 -3.82
N MET A 113 4.02 -22.74 -4.71
CA MET A 113 3.17 -23.69 -5.42
C MET A 113 3.91 -24.33 -6.61
N PRO A 114 3.50 -25.53 -7.06
CA PRO A 114 4.06 -26.14 -8.26
C PRO A 114 3.75 -25.28 -9.50
N TRP A 115 4.79 -25.04 -10.32
CA TRP A 115 4.70 -24.27 -11.56
C TRP A 115 4.36 -25.15 -12.76
N GLN A 116 4.64 -26.45 -12.65
CA GLN A 116 4.34 -27.42 -13.69
C GLN A 116 4.15 -28.78 -13.02
N GLU A 117 3.10 -29.48 -13.43
CA GLU A 117 2.93 -30.89 -13.11
C GLU A 117 3.31 -31.70 -14.34
N ILE A 118 4.37 -32.51 -14.20
CA ILE A 118 4.74 -33.50 -15.20
C ILE A 118 4.33 -34.85 -14.64
N THR A 119 3.21 -35.37 -15.15
CA THR A 119 2.78 -36.74 -14.86
C THR A 119 3.38 -37.64 -15.91
N SER A 120 4.26 -38.57 -15.51
CA SER A 120 4.72 -39.65 -16.39
C SER A 120 3.92 -40.91 -16.07
N GLY A 121 3.32 -41.56 -17.07
CA GLY A 121 2.41 -42.69 -16.86
C GLY A 121 3.00 -43.94 -16.18
N ILE A 122 4.32 -43.99 -15.97
CA ILE A 122 5.03 -45.16 -15.43
C ILE A 122 5.57 -44.90 -14.02
N PHE A 123 5.92 -43.65 -13.74
CA PHE A 123 6.40 -43.21 -12.44
C PHE A 123 5.53 -42.03 -12.06
N ASN A 124 4.66 -42.23 -11.07
CA ASN A 124 3.78 -41.22 -10.48
C ASN A 124 4.62 -40.18 -9.70
N LYS A 125 5.64 -39.63 -10.34
CA LYS A 125 6.67 -38.79 -9.78
C LYS A 125 6.45 -37.40 -10.36
N THR A 126 5.72 -36.59 -9.62
CA THR A 126 5.53 -35.17 -9.89
C THR A 126 6.89 -34.51 -9.74
N VAL A 127 7.56 -34.21 -10.86
CA VAL A 127 8.73 -33.35 -10.82
C VAL A 127 8.20 -31.94 -10.65
N VAL A 128 8.23 -31.46 -9.40
CA VAL A 128 7.93 -30.07 -9.07
C VAL A 128 9.09 -29.25 -9.61
N GLY A 129 8.91 -28.67 -10.79
CA GLY A 129 9.77 -27.62 -11.30
C GLY A 129 9.58 -26.37 -10.45
N THR A 130 10.13 -26.37 -9.24
CA THR A 130 10.62 -25.12 -8.67
C THR A 130 11.87 -24.79 -9.47
N ASP A 131 11.98 -23.58 -9.97
CA ASP A 131 13.29 -23.07 -10.35
C ASP A 131 14.26 -23.41 -9.20
N LYS A 132 15.49 -23.81 -9.51
CA LYS A 132 16.42 -24.36 -8.50
C LYS A 132 16.68 -23.46 -7.29
N LEU A 133 16.09 -22.26 -7.21
CA LEU A 133 16.13 -21.46 -6.00
C LEU A 133 14.78 -20.87 -5.54
N GLY A 134 13.74 -20.69 -6.35
CA GLY A 134 12.52 -19.92 -5.97
C GLY A 134 12.81 -18.49 -5.52
N PHE A 135 14.09 -18.12 -5.48
CA PHE A 135 14.65 -17.12 -4.59
C PHE A 135 14.50 -15.74 -5.21
N TYR A 136 14.61 -15.65 -6.53
CA TYR A 136 14.38 -14.41 -7.26
C TYR A 136 12.92 -13.99 -7.20
N THR A 137 12.00 -14.95 -7.30
CA THR A 137 10.55 -14.74 -7.19
C THR A 137 10.17 -14.36 -5.77
N LEU A 138 10.74 -15.06 -4.77
CA LEU A 138 10.56 -14.74 -3.35
C LEU A 138 11.16 -13.37 -2.98
N ALA A 139 12.33 -13.04 -3.52
CA ALA A 139 12.97 -11.73 -3.33
C ALA A 139 12.12 -10.60 -3.95
N CYS A 140 11.53 -10.81 -5.13
CA CYS A 140 10.59 -9.86 -5.71
C CYS A 140 9.33 -9.70 -4.85
N ALA A 141 8.77 -10.80 -4.33
CA ALA A 141 7.64 -10.75 -3.41
C ALA A 141 7.97 -9.98 -2.12
N ALA A 142 9.14 -10.23 -1.53
CA ALA A 142 9.62 -9.53 -0.34
C ALA A 142 9.82 -8.03 -0.60
N LEU A 143 10.42 -7.66 -1.74
CA LEU A 143 10.59 -6.25 -2.13
C LEU A 143 9.24 -5.56 -2.34
N LEU A 144 8.27 -6.23 -2.99
CA LEU A 144 6.91 -5.72 -3.15
C LEU A 144 6.19 -5.55 -1.81
N PHE A 145 6.37 -6.49 -0.90
CA PHE A 145 5.78 -6.43 0.44
C PHE A 145 6.36 -5.27 1.25
N ILE A 146 7.68 -5.07 1.23
CA ILE A 146 8.34 -3.93 1.88
C ILE A 146 7.87 -2.62 1.25
N ALA A 147 7.81 -2.53 -0.09
CA ALA A 147 7.31 -1.35 -0.77
C ALA A 147 5.85 -1.03 -0.40
N GLY A 148 4.99 -2.05 -0.34
CA GLY A 148 3.60 -1.93 0.10
C GLY A 148 3.47 -1.44 1.55
N LEU A 149 4.31 -1.95 2.47
CA LEU A 149 4.35 -1.47 3.86
C LEU A 149 4.83 -0.02 3.94
N VAL A 150 5.87 0.37 3.22
CA VAL A 150 6.36 1.75 3.21
C VAL A 150 5.28 2.71 2.68
N VAL A 151 4.53 2.30 1.64
CA VAL A 151 3.38 3.06 1.14
C VAL A 151 2.27 3.18 2.20
N LEU A 152 2.01 2.12 2.96
CA LEU A 152 0.97 2.10 3.99
C LEU A 152 1.30 3.03 5.17
N PHE A 153 2.58 3.14 5.54
CA PHE A 153 3.02 3.84 6.75
C PHE A 153 3.64 5.22 6.52
N ARG A 154 3.98 5.59 5.28
CA ARG A 154 4.70 6.83 4.99
C ARG A 154 3.95 7.69 3.98
N ASP A 155 3.37 8.79 4.47
CA ASP A 155 2.86 9.87 3.62
C ASP A 155 4.05 10.58 2.96
N GLY A 156 4.50 10.08 1.80
CA GLY A 156 5.66 10.63 1.11
C GLY A 156 6.05 9.85 -0.15
N THR A 157 6.32 10.60 -1.21
CA THR A 157 6.27 10.26 -2.64
C THR A 157 7.28 9.27 -3.27
N PRO A 158 8.42 8.84 -2.68
CA PRO A 158 9.35 7.99 -3.44
C PRO A 158 8.97 6.50 -3.50
N ALA A 159 8.08 6.01 -2.62
CA ALA A 159 7.75 4.58 -2.56
C ALA A 159 6.92 4.07 -3.77
N ARG A 160 6.33 4.99 -4.54
CA ARG A 160 5.44 4.69 -5.68
C ARG A 160 6.19 4.07 -6.86
N GLY A 161 7.38 4.57 -7.16
CA GLY A 161 8.22 4.04 -8.24
C GLY A 161 8.74 2.63 -7.95
N GLY A 162 9.03 2.34 -6.68
CA GLY A 162 9.52 1.04 -6.25
C GLY A 162 8.51 -0.10 -6.45
N ALA A 163 7.24 0.12 -6.10
CA ALA A 163 6.19 -0.88 -6.26
C ALA A 163 5.92 -1.23 -7.74
N ALA A 164 5.90 -0.22 -8.62
CA ALA A 164 5.71 -0.43 -10.06
C ALA A 164 6.88 -1.18 -10.70
N LEU A 165 8.13 -0.81 -10.37
CA LEU A 165 9.32 -1.50 -10.86
C LEU A 165 9.39 -2.95 -10.38
N ALA A 166 9.07 -3.20 -9.10
CA ALA A 166 9.07 -4.55 -8.57
C ALA A 166 7.93 -5.41 -9.17
N GLY A 167 6.77 -4.82 -9.47
CA GLY A 167 5.68 -5.49 -10.20
C GLY A 167 6.07 -5.87 -11.62
N LEU A 168 6.75 -4.98 -12.35
CA LEU A 168 7.27 -5.26 -13.69
C LEU A 168 8.36 -6.33 -13.68
N ALA A 169 9.27 -6.31 -12.69
CA ALA A 169 10.29 -7.34 -12.53
C ALA A 169 9.66 -8.72 -12.28
N ALA A 170 8.66 -8.80 -11.39
CA ALA A 170 7.93 -10.04 -11.14
C ALA A 170 7.20 -10.56 -12.39
N LEU A 171 6.61 -9.67 -13.20
CA LEU A 171 5.95 -10.03 -14.46
C LEU A 171 6.96 -10.53 -15.50
N GLY A 172 8.13 -9.88 -15.61
CA GLY A 172 9.21 -10.32 -16.48
C GLY A 172 9.75 -11.71 -16.12
N ILE A 173 9.95 -11.97 -14.83
CA ILE A 173 10.40 -13.29 -14.33
C ILE A 173 9.32 -14.35 -14.61
N GLY A 174 8.07 -14.10 -14.17
CA GLY A 174 6.98 -15.05 -14.37
C GLY A 174 6.69 -15.33 -15.86
N GLY A 175 6.76 -14.30 -16.70
CA GLY A 175 6.60 -14.42 -18.15
C GLY A 175 7.73 -15.20 -18.82
N TYR A 176 8.98 -14.94 -18.45
CA TYR A 176 10.13 -15.71 -18.95
C TYR A 176 10.02 -17.19 -18.60
N THR A 177 9.66 -17.52 -17.36
CA THR A 177 9.52 -18.92 -16.94
C THR A 177 8.35 -19.60 -17.64
N ALA A 178 7.22 -18.92 -17.81
CA ALA A 178 6.10 -19.45 -18.60
C ALA A 178 6.52 -19.73 -20.05
N TYR A 179 7.28 -18.82 -20.66
CA TYR A 179 7.83 -19.01 -22.00
C TYR A 179 8.82 -20.20 -22.08
N ASP A 180 9.73 -20.35 -21.11
CA ASP A 180 10.68 -21.48 -21.06
C ASP A 180 9.95 -22.83 -20.89
N ILE A 181 8.87 -22.86 -20.13
CA ILE A 181 8.03 -24.07 -19.99
C ILE A 181 7.34 -24.40 -21.32
N LEU A 182 6.76 -23.39 -21.99
CA LEU A 182 6.10 -23.55 -23.28
C LEU A 182 7.07 -24.00 -24.38
N SER A 183 8.29 -23.45 -24.42
CA SER A 183 9.30 -23.83 -25.42
C SER A 183 9.78 -25.27 -25.22
N ARG A 184 10.01 -25.70 -23.98
CA ARG A 184 10.35 -27.08 -23.65
C ARG A 184 9.22 -28.06 -23.99
N ALA A 185 7.96 -27.66 -23.79
CA ALA A 185 6.82 -28.49 -24.18
C ALA A 185 6.78 -28.71 -25.70
N ALA A 186 7.06 -27.67 -26.50
CA ALA A 186 7.14 -27.79 -27.95
C ALA A 186 8.26 -28.73 -28.43
N ASP A 187 9.39 -28.78 -27.71
CA ASP A 187 10.48 -29.70 -28.05
C ASP A 187 10.15 -31.17 -27.72
N VAL A 188 9.33 -31.43 -26.69
CA VAL A 188 8.81 -32.78 -26.40
C VAL A 188 7.91 -33.27 -27.54
N ASP A 189 7.07 -32.41 -28.10
CA ASP A 189 6.24 -32.78 -29.25
C ASP A 189 7.07 -33.14 -30.49
N LYS A 190 8.19 -32.44 -30.73
CA LYS A 190 9.11 -32.79 -31.81
C LYS A 190 9.76 -34.16 -31.59
N LEU A 191 10.19 -34.46 -30.37
CA LEU A 191 10.75 -35.77 -30.03
C LEU A 191 9.73 -36.89 -30.26
N ARG A 192 8.46 -36.65 -29.92
CA ARG A 192 7.35 -37.57 -30.18
C ARG A 192 7.12 -37.81 -31.67
N GLN A 193 7.24 -36.76 -32.49
CA GLN A 193 7.17 -36.90 -33.95
C GLN A 193 8.34 -37.73 -34.50
N VAL A 194 9.56 -37.51 -34.03
CA VAL A 194 10.73 -38.29 -34.45
C VAL A 194 10.59 -39.77 -34.06
N GLU A 195 10.12 -40.06 -32.84
CA GLU A 195 9.85 -41.44 -32.40
C GLU A 195 8.79 -42.12 -33.28
N SER A 196 7.71 -41.40 -33.62
CA SER A 196 6.67 -41.91 -34.53
C SER A 196 7.20 -42.20 -35.94
N ALA A 197 8.13 -41.37 -36.44
CA ALA A 197 8.74 -41.52 -37.76
C ALA A 197 9.74 -42.68 -37.83
N LEU A 198 10.38 -43.03 -36.71
CA LEU A 198 11.34 -44.14 -36.61
C LEU A 198 10.67 -45.53 -36.51
N GLY A 199 9.34 -45.61 -36.59
CA GLY A 199 8.61 -46.89 -36.64
C GLY A 199 8.67 -47.70 -35.33
N GLY A 200 9.12 -47.08 -34.24
CA GLY A 200 9.09 -47.68 -32.92
C GLY A 200 7.65 -47.88 -32.48
N LYS A 201 7.15 -49.12 -32.52
CA LYS A 201 5.94 -49.53 -31.78
C LYS A 201 6.27 -49.49 -30.28
N SER A 202 6.44 -48.30 -29.73
CA SER A 202 6.52 -48.12 -28.29
C SER A 202 5.13 -48.44 -27.73
N THR A 203 4.99 -49.63 -27.12
CA THR A 203 3.80 -50.06 -26.39
C THR A 203 3.61 -49.29 -25.09
N VAL A 204 4.54 -48.40 -24.76
CA VAL A 204 4.46 -47.52 -23.61
C VAL A 204 3.71 -46.26 -24.05
N PRO A 205 2.47 -46.03 -23.58
CA PRO A 205 1.76 -44.82 -23.92
C PRO A 205 2.54 -43.63 -23.34
N ALA A 206 3.17 -42.85 -24.22
CA ALA A 206 3.80 -41.58 -23.88
C ALA A 206 2.69 -40.58 -23.50
N VAL A 207 2.18 -40.71 -22.27
CA VAL A 207 1.31 -39.72 -21.64
C VAL A 207 2.21 -38.79 -20.85
N PHE A 208 2.90 -37.90 -21.57
CA PHE A 208 3.45 -36.70 -20.97
C PHE A 208 2.41 -35.60 -21.18
N SER A 209 1.58 -35.36 -20.18
CA SER A 209 0.75 -34.17 -20.13
C SER A 209 1.50 -33.13 -19.30
N SER A 210 1.99 -32.06 -19.95
CA SER A 210 2.48 -30.89 -19.23
C SER A 210 1.30 -29.96 -18.97
N VAL A 211 0.82 -29.93 -17.73
CA VAL A 211 -0.16 -28.92 -17.33
C VAL A 211 0.59 -27.81 -16.60
N PRO A 212 0.45 -26.53 -17.03
CA PRO A 212 0.98 -25.41 -16.26
C PRO A 212 0.33 -25.43 -14.86
N GLY A 213 1.18 -25.42 -13.85
CA GLY A 213 0.77 -25.47 -12.46
C GLY A 213 0.16 -24.15 -12.01
N ILE A 214 -0.66 -24.21 -10.96
CA ILE A 214 -1.40 -23.06 -10.43
C ILE A 214 -0.49 -21.91 -9.97
N GLY A 215 0.79 -22.20 -9.65
CA GLY A 215 1.76 -21.21 -9.20
C GLY A 215 2.05 -20.10 -10.22
N ILE A 216 2.12 -20.43 -11.51
CA ILE A 216 2.38 -19.44 -12.57
C ILE A 216 1.25 -18.42 -12.65
N TYR A 217 0.00 -18.89 -12.58
CA TYR A 217 -1.17 -18.02 -12.63
C TYR A 217 -1.23 -17.09 -11.42
N ALA A 218 -0.88 -17.59 -10.23
CA ALA A 218 -0.80 -16.78 -9.02
C ALA A 218 0.25 -15.66 -9.13
N ILE A 219 1.41 -15.94 -9.73
CA ILE A 219 2.47 -14.93 -9.95
C ILE A 219 2.02 -13.87 -10.94
N LEU A 220 1.47 -14.28 -12.09
CA LEU A 220 0.99 -13.35 -13.12
C LEU A 220 -0.13 -12.46 -12.59
N LEU A 221 -1.11 -13.06 -11.90
CA LEU A 221 -2.21 -12.31 -11.29
C LEU A 221 -1.70 -11.36 -10.19
N GLY A 222 -0.77 -11.83 -9.35
CA GLY A 222 -0.18 -11.01 -8.31
C GLY A 222 0.61 -9.82 -8.87
N ALA A 223 1.35 -10.02 -9.97
CA ALA A 223 2.07 -8.95 -10.66
C ALA A 223 1.10 -7.91 -11.26
N LEU A 224 0.01 -8.37 -11.90
CA LEU A 224 -1.04 -7.49 -12.42
C LEU A 224 -1.71 -6.66 -11.31
N LEU A 225 -2.00 -7.26 -10.16
CA LEU A 225 -2.58 -6.56 -9.01
C LEU A 225 -1.62 -5.49 -8.46
N ALA A 226 -0.33 -5.79 -8.37
CA ALA A 226 0.68 -4.82 -7.93
C ALA A 226 0.78 -3.62 -8.90
N ILE A 227 0.76 -3.86 -10.21
CA ILE A 227 0.75 -2.81 -11.24
C ILE A 227 -0.53 -1.97 -11.14
N ALA A 228 -1.70 -2.61 -11.02
CA ALA A 228 -2.97 -1.92 -10.88
C ALA A 228 -2.99 -1.03 -9.61
N GLY A 229 -2.49 -1.54 -8.48
CA GLY A 229 -2.37 -0.78 -7.24
C GLY A 229 -1.49 0.47 -7.41
N ALA A 230 -0.35 0.33 -8.09
CA ALA A 230 0.54 1.46 -8.39
C ALA A 230 -0.12 2.51 -9.31
N LEU A 231 -0.88 2.08 -10.32
CA LEU A 231 -1.61 2.99 -11.22
C LEU A 231 -2.73 3.75 -10.50
N VAL A 232 -3.52 3.07 -9.67
CA VAL A 232 -4.59 3.70 -8.86
C VAL A 232 -3.99 4.75 -7.93
N GLN A 233 -2.82 4.46 -7.35
CA GLN A 233 -2.12 5.42 -6.50
C GLN A 233 -1.68 6.66 -7.27
N ASN A 234 -1.20 6.51 -8.51
CA ASN A 234 -0.76 7.63 -9.34
C ASN A 234 -1.89 8.62 -9.65
N GLN A 235 -3.12 8.14 -9.86
CA GLN A 235 -4.28 8.99 -10.14
C GLN A 235 -4.82 9.76 -8.92
N SER A 236 -4.32 9.46 -7.71
CA SER A 236 -4.73 10.14 -6.48
C SER A 236 -3.89 11.36 -6.12
N SER A 237 -2.94 11.73 -6.97
CA SER A 237 -2.02 12.87 -6.81
C SER A 237 -2.41 14.00 -7.75
#